data_AF-A0A9J6E8V7-F1
#
_entry.id   AF-A0A9J6E8V7-F1
#
_cell.length_a   1.000
_cell.length_b   1.000
_cell.length_c   1.000
_cell.angle_alpha   90.00
_cell.angle_beta   90.00
_cell.angle_gamma   90.00
#
_symmetry.space_group_name_H-M   'P 1'
#
loop_
_entity.id
_entity.type
_entity.pdbx_description
1 polymer ?
#
loop_
_entity_poly.entity_id
_entity_poly.type
_entity_poly.pdbx_seq_one_letter_code
_entity_poly.pdbx_strand_id
1 'polypeptide(L)'
;MCCGSCTAVCTKPASNQPILQFTRSQDQGGLLYPSDQLLFAVGVLRAFADRALKDNPTLKNLLSTLVKYAVPALCASNLLKCKEMDDTHRTKLMELISVRFLRPLLVNYAFTVSDKHDAFKYFAKKPLSRKYAKQ
;
A
#
# COMPACT_ATOMS: atom_id res chain seq x y z
N MET A 1 1.83 -7.08 21.99
CA MET A 1 2.93 -6.26 21.43
C MET A 1 2.42 -4.85 21.23
N CYS A 2 2.75 -3.94 22.14
CA CYS A 2 2.33 -2.55 22.05
C CYS A 2 3.48 -1.68 22.59
N CYS A 3 4.46 -1.39 21.74
CA CYS A 3 5.51 -0.43 22.08
C CYS A 3 4.98 0.97 21.76
N GLY A 4 4.78 1.80 22.79
CA GLY A 4 4.31 3.18 22.61
C GLY A 4 5.25 4.05 21.76
N SER A 5 6.54 3.72 21.75
CA SER A 5 7.52 4.40 20.90
C SER A 5 7.33 4.07 19.42
N CYS A 6 6.94 2.83 19.07
CA CYS A 6 6.66 2.46 17.69
C CYS A 6 5.42 3.18 17.14
N THR A 7 4.36 3.30 17.94
CA THR A 7 3.16 4.04 17.54
C THR A 7 3.44 5.53 17.41
N ALA A 8 4.20 6.11 18.33
CA ALA A 8 4.60 7.52 18.27
C ALA A 8 5.43 7.86 17.03
N VAL A 9 6.27 6.95 16.55
CA VAL A 9 7.08 7.15 15.33
C VAL A 9 6.22 7.11 14.06
N CYS A 10 5.11 6.37 14.09
CA CYS A 10 4.15 6.28 12.98
C CYS A 10 3.19 7.47 12.92
N THR A 11 3.00 8.21 14.01
CA THR A 11 2.08 9.34 14.08
C THR A 11 2.82 10.67 13.97
N LYS A 12 2.17 11.65 13.35
CA LYS A 12 2.71 13.00 13.23
C LYS A 12 2.64 13.71 14.58
N PRO A 13 3.70 14.38 15.06
CA PRO A 13 3.63 15.18 16.28
C PRO A 13 2.67 16.37 16.10
N ALA A 14 2.17 16.90 17.21
CA ALA A 14 1.39 18.12 17.19
C ALA A 14 2.22 19.26 16.59
N SER A 15 1.70 19.89 15.54
CA SER A 15 2.38 20.97 14.83
C SER A 15 1.40 22.12 14.58
N ASN A 16 1.93 23.35 14.67
CA ASN A 16 1.21 24.59 14.42
C ASN A 16 1.44 25.10 12.99
N GLN A 17 1.95 24.25 12.08
CA GLN A 17 2.11 24.64 10.68
C GLN A 17 0.73 24.93 10.06
N PRO A 18 0.55 26.07 9.37
CA PRO A 18 -0.74 26.48 8.83
C PRO A 18 -1.39 25.44 7.92
N ILE A 19 -0.60 24.75 7.09
CA ILE A 19 -1.09 23.70 6.19
C ILE A 19 -1.71 22.51 6.95
N LEU A 20 -1.15 22.16 8.11
CA LEU A 20 -1.66 21.08 8.95
C LEU A 20 -2.88 21.53 9.73
N GLN A 21 -2.93 22.80 10.12
CA GLN A 21 -4.10 23.40 10.76
C GLN A 21 -5.30 23.41 9.80
N PHE A 22 -5.07 23.70 8.52
CA PHE A 22 -6.11 23.61 7.51
C PHE A 22 -6.66 22.19 7.37
N THR A 23 -5.78 21.19 7.23
CA THR A 23 -6.23 19.78 7.15
C THR A 23 -7.01 19.35 8.40
N ARG A 24 -6.55 19.75 9.58
CA ARG A 24 -7.25 19.51 10.85
C ARG A 24 -8.58 20.24 10.99
N SER A 25 -8.76 21.37 10.29
CA SER A 25 -10.03 22.09 10.29
C SER A 25 -11.07 21.46 9.36
N GLN A 26 -10.60 20.75 8.33
CA GLN A 26 -11.47 19.96 7.44
C GLN A 26 -11.85 18.61 8.05
N ASP A 27 -10.92 18.02 8.78
CA ASP A 27 -11.16 16.84 9.59
C ASP A 27 -11.94 17.22 10.86
N GLN A 28 -13.00 16.50 11.21
CA GLN A 28 -13.76 16.75 12.44
C GLN A 28 -13.02 16.24 13.69
N GLY A 29 -11.68 16.27 13.67
CA GLY A 29 -10.80 15.82 14.74
C GLY A 29 -10.70 14.29 14.91
N GLY A 30 -11.18 13.51 13.94
CA GLY A 30 -11.27 12.05 14.05
C GLY A 30 -10.08 11.30 13.44
N LEU A 31 -9.29 11.92 12.57
CA LEU A 31 -8.22 11.23 11.84
C LEU A 31 -6.87 11.31 12.55
N LEU A 32 -6.15 10.19 12.49
CA LEU A 32 -4.74 10.13 12.84
C LEU A 32 -3.90 10.51 11.62
N TYR A 33 -2.98 11.45 11.82
CA TYR A 33 -2.07 11.89 10.77
C TYR A 33 -0.79 11.06 10.82
N PRO A 34 -0.40 10.39 9.73
CA PRO A 34 0.84 9.62 9.67
C PRO A 34 2.06 10.54 9.73
N SER A 35 3.17 10.04 10.28
CA SER A 35 4.45 10.74 10.23
C SER A 35 4.99 10.82 8.81
N ASP A 36 5.82 11.84 8.54
CA ASP A 36 6.41 12.02 7.21
C ASP A 36 7.34 10.85 6.84
N GLN A 37 7.97 10.20 7.84
CA GLN A 37 8.75 8.98 7.64
C GLN A 37 7.88 7.80 7.19
N LEU A 38 6.69 7.64 7.78
CA LEU A 38 5.75 6.61 7.39
C LEU A 38 5.24 6.86 5.97
N LEU A 39 4.88 8.10 5.65
CA LEU A 39 4.46 8.49 4.30
C LEU A 39 5.54 8.18 3.25
N PHE A 40 6.80 8.50 3.55
CA PHE A 40 7.92 8.18 2.66
C PHE A 40 8.09 6.67 2.48
N ALA A 41 8.07 5.88 3.55
CA ALA A 41 8.18 4.43 3.48
C ALA A 41 7.05 3.81 2.64
N VAL A 42 5.82 4.31 2.78
CA VAL A 42 4.66 3.88 1.98
C VAL A 42 4.82 4.26 0.51
N GLY A 43 5.32 5.46 0.22
CA GLY A 43 5.61 5.89 -1.15
C GLY A 43 6.63 4.99 -1.85
N VAL A 44 7.70 4.60 -1.13
CA VAL A 44 8.70 3.65 -1.63
C VAL A 44 8.11 2.26 -1.83
N LEU A 45 7.32 1.76 -0.88
CA LEU A 45 6.62 0.47 -1.01
C LEU A 45 5.70 0.42 -2.23
N ARG A 46 4.98 1.51 -2.50
CA ARG A 46 4.14 1.63 -3.70
C ARG A 46 5.00 1.55 -4.96
N ALA A 47 6.05 2.36 -5.07
CA ALA A 47 6.91 2.37 -6.26
C ALA A 47 7.57 0.99 -6.50
N PHE A 48 7.99 0.33 -5.41
CA PHE A 48 8.50 -1.04 -5.44
C PHE A 48 7.46 -2.03 -5.96
N ALA A 49 6.25 -2.03 -5.40
CA ALA A 49 5.18 -2.92 -5.84
C ALA A 49 4.79 -2.67 -7.30
N ASP A 50 4.61 -1.42 -7.69
CA ASP A 50 4.27 -1.02 -9.07
C ASP A 50 5.33 -1.52 -10.07
N ARG A 51 6.62 -1.40 -9.72
CA ARG A 51 7.72 -1.89 -10.58
C ARG A 51 7.76 -3.42 -10.61
N ALA A 52 7.67 -4.08 -9.46
CA ALA A 52 7.72 -5.53 -9.36
C ALA A 52 6.58 -6.20 -10.15
N LEU A 53 5.37 -5.64 -10.12
CA LEU A 53 4.21 -6.13 -10.86
C LEU A 53 4.32 -5.90 -12.36
N LYS A 54 4.90 -4.78 -12.79
CA LYS A 54 5.16 -4.50 -14.21
C LYS A 54 6.20 -5.43 -14.80
N ASP A 55 7.30 -5.65 -14.07
CA ASP A 55 8.40 -6.48 -14.54
C ASP A 55 8.07 -7.98 -14.45
N ASN A 56 7.20 -8.39 -13.50
CA ASN A 56 6.84 -9.78 -13.26
C ASN A 56 5.32 -9.97 -13.15
N PRO A 57 4.58 -9.94 -14.27
CA PRO A 57 3.11 -10.02 -14.26
C PRO A 57 2.57 -11.38 -13.80
N THR A 58 3.37 -12.45 -13.89
CA THR A 58 2.97 -13.83 -13.53
C THR A 58 3.48 -14.25 -12.14
N LEU A 59 3.90 -13.31 -11.31
CA LEU A 59 4.44 -13.58 -9.97
C LEU A 59 3.42 -14.38 -9.14
N LYS A 60 3.83 -15.56 -8.67
CA LYS A 60 3.02 -16.38 -7.75
C LYS A 60 3.22 -15.89 -6.32
N ASN A 61 2.18 -16.02 -5.48
CA ASN A 61 2.23 -15.62 -4.07
C ASN A 61 2.70 -14.16 -3.88
N LEU A 62 2.03 -13.23 -4.57
CA LEU A 62 2.44 -11.82 -4.69
C LEU A 62 2.72 -11.17 -3.32
N LEU A 63 1.78 -11.26 -2.39
CA LEU A 63 1.91 -10.60 -1.10
C LEU A 63 3.12 -11.12 -0.31
N SER A 64 3.26 -12.44 -0.17
CA SER A 64 4.37 -13.02 0.61
C SER A 64 5.72 -12.74 -0.05
N THR A 65 5.78 -12.78 -1.39
CA THR A 65 7.00 -12.47 -2.14
C THR A 65 7.40 -11.01 -1.98
N LEU A 66 6.46 -10.07 -2.13
CA LEU A 66 6.75 -8.65 -1.96
C LEU A 66 7.16 -8.32 -0.52
N VAL A 67 6.47 -8.88 0.48
CA VAL A 67 6.82 -8.70 1.90
C VAL A 67 8.22 -9.26 2.20
N LYS A 68 8.57 -10.42 1.65
CA LYS A 68 9.88 -11.06 1.84
C LYS A 68 11.04 -10.15 1.40
N TYR A 69 10.87 -9.36 0.34
CA TYR A 69 11.90 -8.43 -0.13
C TYR A 69 11.80 -7.05 0.51
N ALA A 70 10.57 -6.57 0.77
CA ALA A 70 10.34 -5.24 1.32
C ALA A 70 10.80 -5.12 2.78
N VAL A 71 10.51 -6.12 3.62
CA VAL A 71 10.80 -6.04 5.07
C VAL A 71 12.30 -5.90 5.35
N PRO A 72 13.20 -6.72 4.77
CA PRO A 72 14.64 -6.53 4.97
C PRO A 72 15.14 -5.18 4.49
N ALA A 73 14.65 -4.68 3.34
CA ALA A 73 15.05 -3.38 2.80
C ALA A 73 14.63 -2.23 3.72
N LEU A 74 13.41 -2.28 4.28
CA LEU A 74 12.93 -1.29 5.25
C LEU A 74 13.69 -1.38 6.58
N CYS A 75 14.00 -2.58 7.06
CA CYS A 75 14.82 -2.77 8.26
C CYS A 75 16.27 -2.28 8.07
N ALA A 76 16.83 -2.38 6.88
CA ALA A 76 18.16 -1.84 6.57
C ALA A 76 18.19 -0.30 6.52
N SER A 77 17.04 0.34 6.28
CA SER A 77 16.94 1.81 6.21
C SER A 77 17.14 2.47 7.59
N ASN A 78 17.23 3.81 7.63
CA ASN A 78 17.20 4.57 8.89
C ASN A 78 15.79 5.04 9.29
N LEU A 79 14.76 4.60 8.57
CA LEU A 79 13.38 5.03 8.77
C LEU A 79 12.71 4.26 9.91
N LEU A 80 11.78 4.93 10.59
CA LEU A 80 10.86 4.36 11.58
C LEU A 80 11.60 3.57 12.69
N LYS A 81 12.76 4.08 13.12
CA LYS A 81 13.52 3.49 14.22
C LYS A 81 12.82 3.77 15.56
N CYS A 82 12.58 2.71 16.32
CA CYS A 82 12.05 2.81 17.66
C CYS A 82 13.14 3.32 18.62
N LYS A 83 12.77 4.14 19.60
CA LYS A 83 13.69 4.64 20.65
C LYS A 83 14.30 3.52 21.49
N GLU A 84 13.56 2.43 21.70
CA GLU A 84 14.00 1.24 22.45
C GLU A 84 15.09 0.44 21.72
N MET A 85 15.35 0.74 20.43
CA MET A 85 16.37 0.09 19.59
C MET A 85 16.31 -1.44 19.56
N ASP A 86 15.12 -2.01 19.76
CA ASP A 86 14.87 -3.44 19.69
C ASP A 86 14.55 -3.88 18.24
N ASP A 87 15.46 -4.67 17.67
CA ASP A 87 15.35 -5.19 16.30
C ASP A 87 14.17 -6.13 16.11
N THR A 88 13.72 -6.81 17.17
CA THR A 88 12.59 -7.74 17.08
C THR A 88 11.27 -6.99 16.87
N HIS A 89 11.06 -5.88 17.58
CA HIS A 89 9.91 -5.02 17.40
C HIS A 89 9.94 -4.27 16.07
N ARG A 90 11.15 -3.88 15.63
CA ARG A 90 11.33 -3.21 14.35
C ARG A 90 10.92 -4.09 13.17
N THR A 91 11.39 -5.33 13.15
CA THR A 91 11.06 -6.29 12.08
C THR A 91 9.56 -6.50 11.99
N LYS A 92 8.89 -6.68 13.14
CA LYS A 92 7.44 -6.86 13.21
C LYS A 92 6.67 -5.61 12.79
N LEU A 93 7.15 -4.42 13.13
CA LEU A 93 6.55 -3.16 12.67
C LEU A 93 6.63 -3.05 11.13
N MET A 94 7.79 -3.34 10.55
CA MET A 94 7.98 -3.29 9.09
C MET A 94 7.13 -4.34 8.37
N GLU A 95 6.99 -5.53 8.95
CA GLU A 95 6.11 -6.57 8.44
C GLU A 95 4.65 -6.11 8.46
N LEU A 96 4.18 -5.55 9.58
CA LEU A 96 2.82 -5.02 9.71
C LEU A 96 2.54 -3.92 8.68
N ILE A 97 3.44 -2.95 8.54
CA ILE A 97 3.35 -1.87 7.55
C ILE A 97 3.28 -2.49 6.15
N SER A 98 4.25 -3.33 5.79
CA SER A 98 4.34 -3.94 4.45
C SER A 98 3.06 -4.72 4.12
N VAL A 99 2.57 -5.57 5.02
CA VAL A 99 1.35 -6.34 4.78
C VAL A 99 0.12 -5.44 4.67
N ARG A 100 -0.03 -4.46 5.57
CA ARG A 100 -1.20 -3.57 5.59
C ARG A 100 -1.29 -2.66 4.39
N PHE A 101 -0.16 -2.23 3.82
CA PHE A 101 -0.14 -1.38 2.63
C PHE A 101 -0.12 -2.17 1.32
N LEU A 102 0.62 -3.27 1.24
CA LEU A 102 0.70 -4.06 0.00
C LEU A 102 -0.62 -4.77 -0.33
N ARG A 103 -1.39 -5.22 0.68
CA ARG A 103 -2.71 -5.84 0.45
C ARG A 103 -3.67 -4.95 -0.37
N PRO A 104 -4.02 -3.73 0.08
CA PRO A 104 -4.93 -2.87 -0.68
C PRO A 104 -4.32 -2.44 -2.02
N LEU A 105 -2.99 -2.24 -2.12
CA LEU A 105 -2.33 -1.96 -3.40
C LEU A 105 -2.53 -3.09 -4.42
N LEU A 106 -2.35 -4.33 -4.00
CA LEU A 106 -2.54 -5.51 -4.86
C LEU A 106 -4.01 -5.68 -5.27
N VAL A 107 -4.93 -5.43 -4.35
CA VAL A 107 -6.38 -5.45 -4.64
C VAL A 107 -6.71 -4.39 -5.68
N ASN A 108 -6.27 -3.15 -5.49
CA ASN A 108 -6.48 -2.06 -6.44
C ASN A 108 -5.85 -2.37 -7.81
N TYR A 109 -4.64 -2.93 -7.83
CA TYR A 109 -3.99 -3.34 -9.05
C TYR A 109 -4.80 -4.41 -9.79
N ALA A 110 -5.27 -5.44 -9.08
CA ALA A 110 -6.12 -6.48 -9.66
C ALA A 110 -7.40 -5.91 -10.26
N PHE A 111 -8.07 -4.99 -9.55
CA PHE A 111 -9.26 -4.28 -10.06
C PHE A 111 -8.96 -3.50 -11.35
N THR A 112 -7.85 -2.76 -11.40
CA THR A 112 -7.50 -2.00 -12.62
C THR A 112 -7.20 -2.89 -13.83
N VAL A 113 -6.75 -4.13 -13.61
CA VAL A 113 -6.54 -5.11 -14.67
C VAL A 113 -7.85 -5.78 -15.06
N SER A 114 -8.68 -6.19 -14.10
CA SER A 114 -9.96 -6.85 -14.37
C SER A 114 -10.97 -5.93 -15.06
N ASP A 115 -11.09 -4.67 -14.64
CA ASP A 115 -12.05 -3.72 -15.20
C ASP A 115 -11.77 -3.44 -16.68
N LYS A 116 -10.48 -3.37 -17.07
CA LYS A 116 -10.08 -3.26 -18.48
C LYS A 116 -10.57 -4.45 -19.31
N HIS A 117 -10.58 -5.64 -18.72
CA HIS A 117 -11.05 -6.84 -19.38
C HIS A 117 -12.59 -6.98 -19.37
N ASP A 118 -13.27 -6.46 -18.35
CA ASP A 118 -14.73 -6.51 -18.27
C ASP A 118 -15.42 -5.52 -19.23
N ALA A 119 -14.86 -4.33 -19.44
CA ALA A 119 -15.32 -3.42 -20.49
C ALA A 119 -15.29 -4.12 -21.87
N PHE A 120 -14.21 -4.83 -22.18
CA PHE A 120 -14.08 -5.59 -23.43
C PHE A 120 -15.15 -6.70 -23.57
N LYS A 121 -15.51 -7.39 -22.48
CA LYS A 121 -16.56 -8.43 -22.50
C LYS A 121 -17.94 -7.86 -22.82
N TYR A 122 -18.26 -6.66 -22.36
CA TYR A 122 -19.54 -6.00 -22.67
C TYR A 122 -19.63 -5.61 -24.15
N PHE A 123 -18.54 -5.10 -24.74
CA PHE A 123 -18.52 -4.72 -26.16
C PHE A 123 -18.38 -5.91 -27.12
N ALA A 124 -17.80 -7.04 -26.67
CA ALA A 124 -17.60 -8.23 -27.52
C ALA A 124 -18.86 -9.10 -27.72
N LYS A 125 -19.95 -8.86 -26.96
CA LYS A 125 -21.20 -9.62 -27.11
C LYS A 125 -22.17 -8.91 -28.05
N LYS A 126 -22.04 -9.14 -29.37
CA LYS A 126 -23.18 -8.91 -30.28
C LYS A 126 -24.34 -9.82 -29.85
N PRO A 127 -25.59 -9.31 -29.77
CA PRO A 127 -26.76 -10.14 -29.50
C PRO A 127 -26.80 -11.34 -30.43
N LEU A 128 -27.23 -12.51 -29.95
CA LEU A 128 -27.35 -13.73 -30.76
C LEU A 128 -28.21 -13.50 -32.01
N SER A 129 -29.23 -12.63 -31.92
CA SER A 129 -30.08 -12.22 -33.05
C SER A 129 -29.33 -11.49 -34.18
N ARG A 130 -28.11 -10.99 -33.93
CA ARG A 130 -27.24 -10.34 -34.94
C ARG A 130 -26.09 -11.23 -35.42
N LYS A 131 -26.02 -12.49 -34.97
CA LYS A 131 -25.02 -13.45 -35.44
C LYS A 131 -25.65 -14.29 -36.55
N TYR A 132 -25.26 -14.03 -37.80
CA TYR A 132 -25.61 -14.90 -38.92
C TYR A 132 -24.84 -16.22 -38.77
N ALA A 133 -25.54 -17.30 -38.44
CA ALA A 133 -25.03 -18.65 -38.65
C ALA A 133 -25.24 -18.98 -40.12
N LYS A 134 -24.16 -19.28 -40.86
CA LYS A 134 -24.29 -19.94 -42.16
C LYS A 134 -24.84 -21.35 -41.91
N GLN A 135 -25.98 -21.67 -42.51
CA GLN A 135 -26.44 -23.05 -42.68
C GLN A 135 -25.58 -23.76 -43.70
#